data_AF-A0A3D5GBX2-F1
#
_entry.id   AF-A0A3D5GBX2-F1
#
_cell.length_a   1.000
_cell.length_b   1.000
_cell.length_c   1.000
_cell.angle_alpha   90.00
_cell.angle_beta   90.00
_cell.angle_gamma   90.00
#
_symmetry.space_group_name_H-M   'P 1'
#
loop_
_entity.id
_entity.type
_entity.pdbx_description
1 polymer ?
#
loop_
_entity_poly.entity_id
_entity_poly.type
_entity_poly.pdbx_seq_one_letter_code
_entity_poly.pdbx_strand_id
1 'polypeptide(L)'
;MVKLKFKILATLALISAIGIECTSLVKPATAQTAASLAYHLRQTGAKMYSASWCPMCRRQIQVFGDAFSQVPYIECFPNGREGGLISQCQKAGIQGYPTWVINGRTYPGLRSIEELANLSNYGTPSNTNDKVKICDYKADLIFYERNPQMLGRKISSSQSSLANEWSGIRRNIRGCQ
;
A
#
# COMPACT_ATOMS: atom_id res chain seq x y z
N MET A 1 33.97 40.91 45.42
CA MET A 1 32.96 41.67 44.65
C MET A 1 33.68 42.62 43.70
N VAL A 2 33.75 42.29 42.40
CA VAL A 2 34.09 43.23 41.32
C VAL A 2 33.20 42.87 40.13
N LYS A 3 32.35 43.81 39.70
CA LYS A 3 31.35 43.63 38.64
C LYS A 3 32.05 43.68 37.28
N LEU A 4 32.08 42.58 36.54
CA LEU A 4 32.60 42.55 35.17
C LEU A 4 31.45 42.76 34.18
N LYS A 5 31.47 43.90 33.48
CA LYS A 5 30.47 44.31 32.48
C LYS A 5 30.72 43.56 31.16
N PHE A 6 29.84 42.65 30.79
CA PHE A 6 29.86 41.99 29.49
C PHE A 6 29.28 42.93 28.42
N LYS A 7 30.15 43.58 27.63
CA LYS A 7 29.78 44.12 26.32
C LYS A 7 30.10 43.04 25.29
N ILE A 8 29.06 42.30 24.85
CA ILE A 8 29.19 41.28 23.81
C ILE A 8 29.03 41.98 22.46
N LEU A 9 30.14 42.17 21.76
CA LEU A 9 30.16 42.33 20.31
C LEU A 9 31.16 41.30 19.77
N ALA A 10 30.63 40.16 19.34
CA ALA A 10 31.37 39.15 18.59
C ALA A 10 30.38 38.41 17.68
N THR A 11 30.29 38.84 16.43
CA THR A 11 29.75 38.04 15.34
C THR A 11 30.86 37.14 14.80
N LEU A 12 30.72 35.83 14.98
CA LEU A 12 31.36 34.81 14.15
C LEU A 12 30.53 33.53 14.24
N ALA A 13 30.00 33.13 13.09
CA ALA A 13 29.15 31.97 12.91
C ALA A 13 29.87 30.68 13.34
N LEU A 14 29.22 29.90 14.19
CA LEU A 14 29.53 28.49 14.41
C LEU A 14 28.31 27.68 14.01
N ILE A 15 28.49 26.90 12.96
CA ILE A 15 27.58 25.94 12.38
C ILE A 15 27.27 24.88 13.45
N SER A 16 26.20 25.06 14.22
CA SER A 16 25.65 24.00 15.04
C SER A 16 24.62 23.24 14.20
N ALA A 17 25.07 22.09 13.69
CA ALA A 17 24.29 20.95 13.27
C ALA A 17 22.88 21.27 12.75
N ILE A 18 22.76 21.25 11.41
CA ILE A 18 21.51 20.87 10.77
C ILE A 18 21.17 19.50 11.37
N GLY A 19 20.27 19.50 12.35
CA GLY A 19 19.48 18.34 12.68
C GLY A 19 18.68 18.04 11.43
N ILE A 20 19.29 17.32 10.49
CA ILE A 20 18.56 16.55 9.51
C ILE A 20 17.87 15.50 10.37
N GLU A 21 16.71 15.88 10.91
CA GLU A 21 15.71 14.91 11.24
C GLU A 21 15.50 14.13 9.93
N CYS A 22 16.12 12.97 9.83
CA CYS A 22 15.72 11.93 8.90
C CYS A 22 14.33 11.44 9.35
N THR A 23 13.35 12.34 9.35
CA THR A 23 11.96 11.96 9.21
C THR A 23 11.84 11.54 7.77
N SER A 24 12.12 10.25 7.53
CA SER A 24 11.79 9.59 6.29
C SER A 24 10.39 10.05 5.87
N LEU A 25 10.26 10.65 4.68
CA LEU A 25 9.00 11.04 4.04
C LEU A 25 8.13 9.81 3.67
N VAL A 26 8.23 8.72 4.42
CA VAL A 26 7.36 7.56 4.28
C VAL A 26 6.08 7.90 5.02
N LYS A 27 5.18 8.60 4.33
CA LYS A 27 3.81 8.80 4.80
C LYS A 27 3.21 7.40 5.05
N PRO A 28 2.75 7.07 6.27
CA PRO A 28 2.09 5.81 6.50
C PRO A 28 0.89 5.71 5.55
N ALA A 29 0.74 4.54 4.93
CA ALA A 29 -0.41 4.28 4.08
C ALA A 29 -1.69 4.55 4.89
N THR A 30 -2.58 5.37 4.34
CA THR A 30 -3.89 5.56 4.95
C THR A 30 -4.67 4.25 4.83
N ALA A 31 -5.61 3.99 5.74
CA ALA A 31 -6.49 2.82 5.67
C ALA A 31 -7.15 2.68 4.29
N GLN A 32 -7.48 3.80 3.65
CA GLN A 32 -8.02 3.85 2.31
C GLN A 32 -7.03 3.37 1.24
N THR A 33 -5.79 3.85 1.27
CA THR A 33 -4.76 3.36 0.32
C THR A 33 -4.48 1.88 0.47
N ALA A 34 -4.46 1.37 1.71
CA ALA A 34 -4.29 -0.07 1.97
C ALA A 34 -5.47 -0.89 1.44
N ALA A 35 -6.70 -0.43 1.66
CA ALA A 35 -7.90 -1.13 1.20
C ALA A 35 -8.04 -1.15 -0.33
N SER A 36 -7.80 -0.02 -0.99
CA SER A 36 -7.87 0.03 -2.45
C SER A 36 -6.74 -0.78 -3.10
N LEU A 37 -5.54 -0.81 -2.51
CA LEU A 37 -4.47 -1.69 -2.97
C LEU A 37 -4.78 -3.16 -2.74
N ALA A 38 -5.27 -3.55 -1.56
CA ALA A 38 -5.63 -4.94 -1.27
C ALA A 38 -6.70 -5.45 -2.26
N TYR A 39 -7.67 -4.60 -2.57
CA TYR A 39 -8.65 -4.87 -3.61
C TYR A 39 -8.02 -5.06 -5.00
N HIS A 40 -7.12 -4.15 -5.40
CA HIS A 40 -6.42 -4.25 -6.69
C HIS A 40 -5.60 -5.53 -6.80
N LEU A 41 -4.87 -5.89 -5.75
CA LEU A 41 -4.11 -7.15 -5.68
C LEU A 41 -5.04 -8.37 -5.88
N ARG A 42 -6.24 -8.34 -5.30
CA ARG A 42 -7.26 -9.36 -5.53
C ARG A 42 -7.73 -9.41 -6.98
N GLN A 43 -8.05 -8.26 -7.58
CA GLN A 43 -8.52 -8.21 -8.97
C GLN A 43 -7.46 -8.65 -9.98
N THR A 44 -6.19 -8.33 -9.71
CA THR A 44 -5.07 -8.68 -10.59
C THR A 44 -4.52 -10.09 -10.34
N GLY A 45 -5.12 -10.84 -9.41
CA GLY A 45 -4.73 -12.23 -9.12
C GLY A 45 -3.37 -12.35 -8.43
N ALA A 46 -2.90 -11.29 -7.78
CA ALA A 46 -1.73 -11.35 -6.93
C ALA A 46 -1.97 -12.33 -5.77
N LYS A 47 -0.93 -13.00 -5.29
CA LYS A 47 -1.01 -14.00 -4.22
C LYS A 47 0.06 -13.75 -3.18
N MET A 48 -0.31 -13.79 -1.90
CA MET A 48 0.64 -13.83 -0.80
C MET A 48 0.69 -15.25 -0.24
N TYR A 49 1.79 -15.95 -0.47
CA TYR A 49 2.10 -17.22 0.18
C TYR A 49 2.72 -16.97 1.53
N SER A 50 2.20 -17.64 2.56
CA SER A 50 2.49 -17.32 3.94
C SER A 50 2.43 -18.55 4.83
N ALA A 51 2.92 -18.41 6.06
CA ALA A 51 2.66 -19.33 7.14
C ALA A 51 2.20 -18.57 8.38
N SER A 52 1.10 -18.99 9.02
CA SER A 52 0.54 -18.31 10.21
C SER A 52 1.55 -18.14 11.37
N TRP A 53 2.44 -19.12 11.54
CA TRP A 53 3.50 -19.10 12.56
C TRP A 53 4.69 -18.18 12.21
N CYS A 54 4.78 -17.66 10.98
CA CYS A 54 5.92 -16.88 10.52
C CYS A 54 5.84 -15.41 11.03
N PRO A 55 6.86 -14.90 11.75
CA PRO A 55 6.83 -13.54 12.31
C PRO A 55 6.76 -12.45 11.23
N MET A 56 7.52 -12.61 10.14
CA MET A 56 7.51 -11.63 9.04
C MET A 56 6.18 -11.61 8.29
N CYS A 57 5.46 -12.73 8.30
CA CYS A 57 4.14 -12.86 7.71
C CYS A 57 3.10 -12.09 8.52
N ARG A 58 3.15 -12.20 9.85
CA ARG A 58 2.33 -11.37 10.75
C ARG A 58 2.61 -9.88 10.58
N ARG A 59 3.87 -9.49 10.39
CA ARG A 59 4.21 -8.09 10.05
C ARG A 59 3.61 -7.66 8.71
N GLN A 60 3.65 -8.51 7.68
CA GLN A 60 3.04 -8.21 6.38
C GLN A 60 1.52 -8.02 6.49
N ILE A 61 0.84 -8.81 7.31
CA ILE A 61 -0.60 -8.67 7.59
C ILE A 61 -0.87 -7.30 8.23
N GLN A 62 -0.06 -6.90 9.22
CA GLN A 62 -0.20 -5.63 9.93
C GLN A 62 0.00 -4.40 9.03
N VAL A 63 0.84 -4.50 7.98
CA VAL A 63 1.04 -3.41 7.00
C VAL A 63 -0.28 -3.01 6.31
N PHE A 64 -1.23 -3.94 6.16
CA PHE A 64 -2.55 -3.65 5.58
C PHE A 64 -3.62 -3.31 6.63
N GLY A 65 -3.43 -3.69 7.90
CA GLY A 65 -4.49 -3.59 8.92
C GLY A 65 -5.76 -4.34 8.48
N ASP A 66 -6.93 -3.75 8.72
CA ASP A 66 -8.23 -4.36 8.40
C ASP A 66 -8.41 -4.68 6.91
N ALA A 67 -7.72 -3.95 6.03
CA ALA A 67 -7.73 -4.17 4.59
C ALA A 67 -7.14 -5.53 4.19
N PHE A 68 -6.37 -6.19 5.06
CA PHE A 68 -5.76 -7.48 4.77
C PHE A 68 -6.79 -8.56 4.43
N SER A 69 -8.01 -8.44 4.97
CA SER A 69 -9.14 -9.32 4.66
C SER A 69 -9.45 -9.46 3.16
N GLN A 70 -9.01 -8.49 2.34
CA GLN A 70 -9.18 -8.52 0.89
C GLN A 70 -7.96 -9.07 0.13
N VAL A 71 -6.80 -9.19 0.78
CA VAL A 71 -5.57 -9.69 0.16
C VAL A 71 -5.73 -11.19 -0.14
N PRO A 72 -5.37 -11.66 -1.35
CA PRO A 72 -5.40 -13.09 -1.66
C PRO A 72 -4.28 -13.83 -0.93
N TYR A 73 -4.60 -14.26 0.29
CA TYR A 73 -3.74 -14.96 1.22
C TYR A 73 -3.80 -16.48 1.00
N ILE A 74 -2.64 -17.14 0.98
CA ILE A 74 -2.50 -18.59 0.92
C ILE A 74 -1.72 -19.05 2.15
N GLU A 75 -2.42 -19.75 3.05
CA GLU A 75 -1.82 -20.44 4.19
C GLU A 75 -1.15 -21.73 3.72
N CYS A 76 0.19 -21.76 3.75
CA CYS A 76 0.95 -22.92 3.31
C CYS A 76 1.01 -24.05 4.34
N PHE A 77 0.73 -23.75 5.61
CA PHE A 77 0.74 -24.69 6.73
C PHE A 77 -0.54 -24.56 7.57
N PRO A 78 -1.72 -24.93 7.02
CA PRO A 78 -3.01 -24.74 7.71
C PRO A 78 -3.11 -25.56 9.00
N ASN A 79 -2.37 -26.66 9.09
CA ASN A 79 -2.29 -27.53 10.27
C ASN A 79 -1.07 -27.20 11.17
N GLY A 80 -0.53 -25.99 11.06
CA GLY A 80 0.65 -25.57 11.81
C GLY A 80 1.97 -26.08 11.21
N ARG A 81 3.10 -25.68 11.83
CA ARG A 81 4.45 -25.95 11.32
C ARG A 81 4.74 -27.43 11.08
N GLU A 82 4.17 -28.30 11.89
CA GLU A 82 4.37 -29.76 11.83
C GLU A 82 3.33 -30.45 10.93
N GLY A 83 2.28 -29.75 10.52
CA GLY A 83 1.14 -30.31 9.78
C GLY A 83 1.35 -30.49 8.27
N GLY A 84 2.57 -30.27 7.79
CA GLY A 84 2.96 -30.46 6.39
C GLY A 84 2.64 -29.30 5.45
N LEU A 85 3.43 -29.17 4.38
CA LEU A 85 3.25 -28.19 3.31
C LEU A 85 2.11 -28.63 2.38
N ILE A 86 1.15 -27.75 2.09
CA ILE A 86 0.08 -28.08 1.13
C ILE A 86 0.58 -28.10 -0.32
N SER A 87 -0.07 -28.91 -1.15
CA SER A 87 0.30 -29.14 -2.56
C SER A 87 0.34 -27.85 -3.39
N GLN A 88 -0.54 -26.88 -3.10
CA GLN A 88 -0.55 -25.59 -3.79
C GLN A 88 0.76 -24.80 -3.59
N CYS A 89 1.29 -24.77 -2.36
CA CYS A 89 2.54 -24.07 -2.06
C CYS A 89 3.77 -24.84 -2.55
N GLN A 90 3.72 -26.18 -2.52
CA GLN A 90 4.76 -27.03 -3.10
C GLN A 90 4.89 -26.79 -4.62
N LYS A 91 3.77 -26.81 -5.35
CA LYS A 91 3.74 -26.54 -6.81
C LYS A 91 4.18 -25.13 -7.16
N ALA A 92 3.92 -24.16 -6.27
CA ALA A 92 4.35 -22.77 -6.46
C ALA A 92 5.86 -22.56 -6.23
N GLY A 93 6.59 -23.55 -5.70
CA GLY A 93 8.05 -23.48 -5.53
C GLY A 93 8.50 -22.41 -4.54
N ILE A 94 7.69 -22.11 -3.53
CA ILE A 94 7.95 -21.05 -2.55
C ILE A 94 9.10 -21.46 -1.61
N GLN A 95 10.17 -20.67 -1.60
CA GLN A 95 11.38 -20.96 -0.82
C GLN A 95 11.36 -20.36 0.60
N GLY A 96 10.46 -19.39 0.87
CA GLY A 96 10.37 -18.72 2.16
C GLY A 96 9.10 -17.88 2.29
N TYR A 97 8.84 -17.37 3.50
CA TYR A 97 7.62 -16.65 3.82
C TYR A 97 7.89 -15.28 4.47
N PRO A 98 7.07 -14.25 4.18
CA PRO A 98 6.05 -14.25 3.13
C PRO A 98 6.71 -14.22 1.75
N THR A 99 5.98 -14.68 0.73
CA THR A 99 6.37 -14.51 -0.68
C THR A 99 5.17 -14.05 -1.48
N TRP A 100 5.36 -13.01 -2.27
CA TRP A 100 4.35 -12.48 -3.18
C TRP A 100 4.53 -13.03 -4.59
N VAL A 101 3.45 -13.40 -5.24
CA VAL A 101 3.41 -13.63 -6.68
C VAL A 101 2.50 -12.59 -7.30
N ILE A 102 3.07 -11.67 -8.09
CA ILE A 102 2.36 -10.52 -8.67
C ILE A 102 2.72 -10.45 -10.15
N ASN A 103 1.72 -10.39 -11.03
CA ASN A 103 1.92 -10.37 -12.49
C ASN A 103 2.83 -11.51 -12.98
N GLY A 104 2.68 -12.71 -12.40
CA GLY A 104 3.48 -13.90 -12.73
C GLY A 104 4.92 -13.91 -12.21
N ARG A 105 5.35 -12.86 -11.50
CA ARG A 105 6.70 -12.75 -10.92
C ARG A 105 6.69 -13.00 -9.42
N THR A 106 7.75 -13.63 -8.92
CA THR A 106 7.91 -14.00 -7.51
C THR A 106 8.78 -12.96 -6.78
N TYR A 107 8.30 -12.50 -5.63
CA TYR A 107 8.94 -11.52 -4.77
C TYR A 107 9.00 -12.03 -3.33
N PRO A 108 10.12 -12.59 -2.89
CA PRO A 108 10.30 -13.01 -1.51
C PRO A 108 10.30 -11.82 -0.55
N GLY A 109 9.87 -12.06 0.69
CA GLY A 109 10.01 -11.14 1.82
C GLY A 109 8.86 -10.17 2.02
N LEU A 110 8.98 -9.40 3.10
CA LEU A 110 8.08 -8.32 3.48
C LEU A 110 8.13 -7.20 2.43
N ARG A 111 6.96 -6.62 2.12
CA ARG A 111 6.79 -5.49 1.20
C ARG A 111 5.90 -4.42 1.81
N SER A 112 6.31 -3.17 1.67
CA SER A 112 5.47 -2.02 2.02
C SER A 112 4.26 -1.89 1.09
N ILE A 113 3.26 -1.10 1.50
CA ILE A 113 2.11 -0.75 0.64
C ILE A 113 2.59 -0.11 -0.67
N GLU A 114 3.58 0.78 -0.61
CA GLU A 114 4.12 1.46 -1.79
C GLU A 114 4.82 0.49 -2.75
N GLU A 115 5.67 -0.41 -2.24
CA GLU A 115 6.29 -1.45 -3.07
C GLU A 115 5.24 -2.33 -3.73
N LEU A 116 4.23 -2.79 -2.98
CA LEU A 116 3.17 -3.64 -3.53
C LEU A 116 2.33 -2.89 -4.58
N ALA A 117 2.10 -1.60 -4.39
CA ALA A 117 1.45 -0.76 -5.39
C ALA A 117 2.28 -0.70 -6.67
N ASN A 118 3.59 -0.44 -6.57
CA ASN A 118 4.50 -0.41 -7.70
C ASN A 118 4.58 -1.77 -8.43
N LEU A 119 4.78 -2.87 -7.70
CA LEU A 119 4.88 -4.22 -8.26
C LEU A 119 3.61 -4.68 -8.96
N SER A 120 2.44 -4.21 -8.50
CA SER A 120 1.13 -4.53 -9.07
C SER A 120 0.65 -3.51 -10.11
N ASN A 121 1.44 -2.49 -10.43
CA ASN A 121 1.06 -1.37 -11.29
C ASN A 121 -0.20 -0.63 -10.78
N TYR A 122 -0.37 -0.55 -9.47
CA TYR A 122 -1.41 0.22 -8.81
C TYR A 122 -0.91 1.63 -8.50
N GLY A 123 -1.67 2.67 -8.86
CA GLY A 123 -1.36 4.06 -8.52
C GLY A 123 -0.11 4.65 -9.19
N THR A 124 0.72 3.83 -9.85
CA THR A 124 1.80 4.30 -10.72
C THR A 124 1.26 4.45 -12.15
N PRO A 125 1.30 5.66 -12.74
CA PRO A 125 1.30 5.76 -14.18
C PRO A 125 2.62 5.16 -14.67
N SER A 126 2.62 3.86 -14.98
CA SER A 126 3.77 3.17 -15.62
C SER A 126 4.11 3.76 -17.00
N ASN A 127 3.35 4.74 -17.47
CA ASN A 127 3.67 5.64 -18.56
C ASN A 127 2.85 6.92 -18.34
N THR A 128 3.45 8.10 -18.46
CA THR A 128 2.73 9.40 -18.35
C THR A 128 1.67 9.58 -19.45
N ASN A 129 1.61 8.66 -20.41
CA ASN A 129 0.60 8.58 -21.46
C ASN A 129 -0.70 7.85 -21.06
N ASP A 130 -0.75 7.14 -19.93
CA ASP A 130 -1.96 6.45 -19.46
C ASP A 130 -2.88 7.39 -18.63
N LYS A 131 -3.24 8.55 -19.19
CA LYS A 131 -4.15 9.54 -18.55
C LYS A 131 -5.44 8.89 -18.03
N VAL A 132 -5.97 7.91 -18.75
CA VAL A 132 -7.15 7.13 -18.36
C VAL A 132 -6.97 6.53 -16.96
N LYS A 133 -5.90 5.77 -16.70
CA LYS A 133 -5.69 5.11 -15.39
C LYS A 133 -5.54 6.10 -14.24
N ILE A 134 -4.92 7.25 -14.49
CA ILE A 134 -4.77 8.32 -13.49
C ILE A 134 -6.15 8.87 -13.09
N CYS A 135 -7.05 9.02 -14.06
CA CYS A 135 -8.39 9.53 -13.83
C CYS A 135 -9.27 8.54 -13.06
N ASP A 136 -9.20 7.25 -13.40
CA ASP A 136 -9.90 6.18 -12.68
C ASP A 136 -9.44 6.14 -11.22
N TYR A 137 -8.12 6.15 -11.00
CA TYR A 137 -7.54 6.14 -9.65
C TYR A 137 -8.01 7.33 -8.79
N LYS A 138 -7.94 8.54 -9.35
CA LYS A 138 -8.41 9.74 -8.63
C LYS A 138 -9.91 9.70 -8.37
N ALA A 139 -10.69 9.16 -9.31
CA ALA A 139 -12.13 9.01 -9.14
C ALA A 139 -12.45 7.98 -8.05
N ASP A 140 -11.76 6.85 -8.02
CA ASP A 140 -11.89 5.81 -6.99
C ASP A 140 -11.60 6.37 -5.60
N LEU A 141 -10.53 7.14 -5.42
CA LEU A 141 -10.20 7.76 -4.12
C LEU A 141 -11.35 8.62 -3.59
N ILE A 142 -11.81 9.58 -4.40
CA ILE A 142 -12.90 10.50 -3.99
C ILE A 142 -14.21 9.73 -3.81
N PHE A 143 -14.50 8.76 -4.66
CA PHE A 143 -15.71 7.96 -4.57
C PHE A 143 -15.74 7.15 -3.27
N TYR A 144 -14.63 6.52 -2.90
CA TYR A 144 -14.52 5.75 -1.66
C TYR A 144 -14.46 6.63 -0.40
N GLU A 145 -13.97 7.88 -0.49
CA GLU A 145 -14.10 8.85 0.61
C GLU A 145 -15.57 9.16 0.91
N ARG A 146 -16.40 9.25 -0.12
CA ARG A 146 -17.85 9.52 -0.01
C ARG A 146 -18.69 8.28 0.29
N ASN A 147 -18.19 7.11 -0.12
CA ASN A 147 -18.87 5.83 0.00
C ASN A 147 -17.98 4.80 0.71
N PRO A 148 -17.73 4.93 2.02
CA PRO A 148 -16.88 3.99 2.76
C PRO A 148 -17.35 2.53 2.66
N GLN A 149 -18.67 2.31 2.53
CA GLN A 149 -19.27 0.97 2.33
C GLN A 149 -18.86 0.30 1.01
N MET A 150 -18.33 1.07 0.07
CA MET A 150 -17.85 0.59 -1.22
C MET A 150 -16.34 0.32 -1.24
N LEU A 151 -15.62 0.59 -0.16
CA LEU A 151 -14.17 0.48 -0.10
C LEU A 151 -13.71 -0.95 -0.48
N GLY A 152 -12.98 -1.04 -1.60
CA GLY A 152 -12.52 -2.33 -2.14
C GLY A 152 -13.64 -3.22 -2.71
N ARG A 153 -14.72 -2.62 -3.22
CA ARG A 153 -15.78 -3.33 -3.95
C ARG A 153 -15.97 -2.72 -5.34
N LYS A 154 -16.22 -3.59 -6.32
CA LYS A 154 -16.68 -3.16 -7.65
C LYS A 154 -18.12 -2.68 -7.57
N ILE A 155 -18.43 -1.61 -8.29
CA ILE A 155 -19.81 -1.22 -8.57
C ILE A 155 -20.43 -2.27 -9.49
N SER A 156 -21.54 -2.87 -9.07
CA SER A 156 -22.33 -3.83 -9.86
C SER A 156 -23.10 -3.13 -10.99
N SER A 157 -23.42 -3.86 -12.06
CA SER A 157 -24.24 -3.36 -13.17
C SER A 157 -25.63 -2.88 -12.73
N SER A 158 -26.18 -3.43 -11.65
CA SER A 158 -27.44 -3.01 -11.06
C SER A 158 -27.36 -1.71 -10.25
N GLN A 159 -26.16 -1.24 -9.90
CA GLN A 159 -25.95 -0.06 -9.06
C GLN A 159 -25.75 1.21 -9.89
N SER A 160 -26.73 1.53 -10.73
CA SER A 160 -26.67 2.65 -11.68
C SER A 160 -26.42 4.00 -11.01
N SER A 161 -26.98 4.24 -9.82
CA SER A 161 -26.75 5.47 -9.05
C SER A 161 -25.27 5.66 -8.66
N LEU A 162 -24.63 4.62 -8.12
CA LEU A 162 -23.21 4.64 -7.75
C LEU A 162 -22.31 4.78 -8.99
N ALA A 163 -22.67 4.11 -10.09
CA ALA A 163 -21.95 4.25 -11.36
C ALA A 163 -22.02 5.68 -11.91
N ASN A 164 -23.18 6.32 -11.80
CA ASN A 164 -23.38 7.71 -12.21
C ASN A 164 -22.60 8.67 -11.30
N GLU A 165 -22.58 8.43 -9.99
CA GLU A 165 -21.78 9.22 -9.04
C GLU A 165 -20.29 9.14 -9.37
N TRP A 166 -19.76 7.92 -9.53
CA TRP A 166 -18.36 7.70 -9.89
C TRP A 166 -18.00 8.40 -11.22
N SER A 167 -18.86 8.26 -12.23
CA SER A 167 -18.68 8.91 -13.53
C SER A 167 -18.75 10.44 -13.42
N GLY A 168 -19.58 10.97 -12.52
CA GLY A 168 -19.65 12.39 -12.19
C GLY A 168 -18.36 12.90 -11.55
N ILE A 169 -17.82 12.16 -10.57
CA ILE A 169 -16.54 12.48 -9.93
C ILE A 169 -15.43 12.51 -10.97
N ARG A 170 -15.34 11.47 -11.81
CA ARG A 170 -14.33 11.35 -12.87
C ARG A 170 -14.30 12.57 -13.80
N ARG A 171 -15.46 12.99 -14.30
CA ARG A 171 -15.58 14.15 -15.22
C ARG A 171 -15.17 15.49 -14.60
N ASN A 172 -15.23 15.59 -13.27
CA ASN A 172 -14.86 16.79 -12.53
C ASN A 172 -13.38 16.84 -12.16
N ILE A 173 -12.62 15.76 -12.36
CA ILE A 173 -11.17 15.76 -12.15
C ILE A 173 -10.50 16.50 -13.31
N ARG A 174 -9.71 17.53 -12.98
CA ARG A 174 -8.97 18.32 -13.97
C ARG A 174 -8.08 17.42 -14.83
N GLY A 175 -8.25 17.49 -16.15
CA GLY A 175 -7.48 16.71 -17.13
C GLY A 175 -8.02 15.29 -17.40
N CYS A 176 -9.23 14.97 -16.90
CA CYS A 176 -9.92 13.69 -17.07
C CYS A 176 -11.18 13.74 -17.94
N GLN A 177 -11.29 14.81 -18.73
CA GLN A 177 -12.35 15.05 -19.71
C GLN A 177 -11.93 14.52 -21.08
#